data_AF-A0A1F8LR01-F1
#
_entry.id   AF-A0A1F8LR01-F1
#
_cell.length_a   1.000
_cell.length_b   1.000
_cell.length_c   1.000
_cell.angle_alpha   90.00
_cell.angle_beta   90.00
_cell.angle_gamma   90.00
#
_symmetry.space_group_name_H-M   'P 1'
#
loop_
_entity.id
_entity.type
_entity.pdbx_description
1 polymer ?
#
loop_
_entity_poly.entity_id
_entity_poly.type
_entity_poly.pdbx_seq_one_letter_code
_entity_poly.pdbx_strand_id
1 'polypeptide(L)'
;MFSRTEFHPQITAILFFTMLLFGLFLNRTSTVTSFSTLLFICFPALVITYLPLTAFFIFSLGGIYILQKVSGKSIIQLYFFAFCILIFFVWEIYWATRFFNNFVVYIREFLIGLSDPLNRLLPVFNIAQNKLGESVPLWASLTRFFWMASIFLLGVILGVRNLFLFRKVSTVETMLTGGLWGVIAFSLICILTFSGSTQSQRLLTYGPFFTVPIIMMFLLNPNSVASKRSINKLVLKRWTAFKRYAVIYIFMAFILLSLPTFLVNRSDIGTKSIYKYELSTGDFVQNLYNNNKALRFFTDVQTVYYYAFYIPDGRLNNPPQPWEIANEEEEWAMFNNMLSKFESFKQMSVFVLTERFDQVYRTIAEVKPTDTEWQEFIGKLSTNVVIYNNGHTSMYLNQPGN
;
A
#
# COMPACT_ATOMS: atom_id res chain seq x y z
N MET A 1 19.77 22.44 -9.27
CA MET A 1 19.03 21.16 -9.30
C MET A 1 17.76 21.37 -8.48
N PHE A 2 16.67 21.85 -9.12
CA PHE A 2 15.38 21.89 -8.44
C PHE A 2 14.88 20.46 -8.39
N SER A 3 14.82 19.85 -7.20
CA SER A 3 14.06 18.63 -7.02
C SER A 3 12.66 18.94 -7.55
N ARG A 4 12.24 18.31 -8.65
CA ARG A 4 10.82 18.27 -9.00
C ARG A 4 10.15 17.75 -7.74
N THR A 5 9.43 18.60 -7.03
CA THR A 5 8.56 18.16 -5.95
C THR A 5 7.53 17.28 -6.65
N GLU A 6 7.76 15.99 -6.64
CA GLU A 6 6.79 15.02 -7.11
C GLU A 6 5.55 15.22 -6.26
N PHE A 7 4.49 15.71 -6.89
CA PHE A 7 3.21 15.79 -6.22
C PHE A 7 2.83 14.37 -5.85
N HIS A 8 2.82 14.07 -4.55
CA HIS A 8 2.40 12.77 -4.02
C HIS A 8 0.92 12.90 -3.62
N PRO A 9 -0.04 12.67 -4.55
CA PRO A 9 -1.46 12.86 -4.28
C PRO A 9 -1.94 12.06 -3.07
N GLN A 10 -1.32 10.90 -2.82
CA GLN A 10 -1.58 10.03 -1.68
C GLN A 10 -1.39 10.74 -0.32
N ILE A 11 -0.38 11.61 -0.18
CA ILE A 11 -0.09 12.31 1.09
C ILE A 11 -1.17 13.35 1.37
N THR A 12 -1.48 14.19 0.38
CA THR A 12 -2.58 15.17 0.45
C THR A 12 -3.90 14.49 0.78
N ALA A 13 -4.10 13.31 0.21
CA ALA A 13 -5.29 12.52 0.37
C ALA A 13 -5.44 11.90 1.77
N ILE A 14 -4.35 11.37 2.33
CA ILE A 14 -4.29 10.90 3.72
C ILE A 14 -4.50 12.05 4.70
N LEU A 15 -3.84 13.21 4.47
CA LEU A 15 -3.99 14.38 5.31
C LEU A 15 -5.45 14.85 5.34
N PHE A 16 -6.10 14.92 4.18
CA PHE A 16 -7.51 15.27 4.09
C PHE A 16 -8.39 14.28 4.84
N PHE A 17 -8.19 12.97 4.62
CA PHE A 17 -8.98 11.95 5.31
C PHE A 17 -8.83 12.04 6.83
N THR A 18 -7.61 12.32 7.30
CA THR A 18 -7.31 12.52 8.72
C THR A 18 -8.01 13.77 9.25
N MET A 19 -7.94 14.89 8.54
CA MET A 19 -8.64 16.14 8.88
C MET A 19 -10.16 15.95 8.89
N LEU A 20 -10.69 15.15 7.99
CA LEU A 20 -12.11 14.80 7.96
C LEU A 20 -12.50 13.99 9.19
N LEU A 21 -11.78 12.92 9.50
CA LEU A 21 -12.07 12.13 10.68
C LEU A 21 -11.99 13.01 11.93
N PHE A 22 -10.96 13.86 12.02
CA PHE A 22 -10.79 14.82 13.10
C PHE A 22 -11.94 15.84 13.18
N GLY A 23 -12.40 16.40 12.05
CA GLY A 23 -13.54 17.31 12.01
C GLY A 23 -14.85 16.63 12.39
N LEU A 24 -15.06 15.39 11.97
CA LEU A 24 -16.20 14.58 12.41
C LEU A 24 -16.14 14.23 13.90
N PHE A 25 -14.93 14.00 14.44
CA PHE A 25 -14.70 13.78 15.88
C PHE A 25 -15.00 15.02 16.72
N LEU A 26 -14.57 16.20 16.25
CA LEU A 26 -14.72 17.48 16.93
C LEU A 26 -16.13 18.08 16.83
N ASN A 27 -16.97 17.60 15.91
CA ASN A 27 -18.30 18.16 15.63
C ASN A 27 -19.33 17.85 16.74
N ARG A 28 -19.09 18.41 17.94
CA ARG A 28 -20.10 18.61 19.00
C ARG A 28 -20.84 19.96 18.86
N THR A 29 -20.42 20.89 18.00
CA THR A 29 -20.98 22.27 17.97
C THR A 29 -20.86 22.96 16.60
N SER A 30 -21.99 23.38 16.01
CA SER A 30 -22.20 24.42 14.96
C SER A 30 -21.35 24.49 13.66
N THR A 31 -20.23 23.79 13.54
CA THR A 31 -19.28 23.86 12.40
C THR A 31 -19.66 22.99 11.19
N VAL A 32 -20.91 22.52 11.13
CA VAL A 32 -21.40 21.58 10.11
C VAL A 32 -21.35 22.18 8.70
N THR A 33 -21.58 23.48 8.54
CA THR A 33 -21.58 24.17 7.25
C THR A 33 -20.18 24.32 6.67
N SER A 34 -19.23 24.91 7.41
CA SER A 34 -17.84 25.10 6.94
C SER A 34 -17.15 23.77 6.63
N PHE A 35 -17.42 22.73 7.42
CA PHE A 35 -16.88 21.40 7.21
C PHE A 35 -17.45 20.73 5.95
N SER A 36 -18.76 20.88 5.70
CA SER A 36 -19.40 20.39 4.47
C SER A 36 -18.87 21.08 3.23
N THR A 37 -18.57 22.39 3.30
CA THR A 37 -18.00 23.16 2.19
C THR A 37 -16.56 22.74 1.87
N LEU A 38 -15.71 22.56 2.89
CA LEU A 38 -14.34 22.09 2.71
C LEU A 38 -14.31 20.68 2.10
N LEU A 39 -15.23 19.81 2.54
CA LEU A 39 -15.46 18.50 1.96
C LEU A 39 -15.90 18.56 0.49
N PHE A 40 -16.78 19.51 0.16
CA PHE A 40 -17.29 19.72 -1.20
C PHE A 40 -16.19 20.11 -2.19
N ILE A 41 -15.17 20.86 -1.72
CA ILE A 41 -14.06 21.34 -2.54
C ILE A 41 -12.96 20.27 -2.66
N CYS A 42 -12.61 19.63 -1.56
CA CYS A 42 -11.46 18.73 -1.52
C CYS A 42 -11.78 17.32 -2.02
N PHE A 43 -13.01 16.82 -1.87
CA PHE A 43 -13.36 15.48 -2.34
C PHE A 43 -13.21 15.32 -3.87
N PRO A 44 -13.68 16.26 -4.72
CA PRO A 44 -13.35 16.25 -6.15
C PRO A 44 -11.85 16.22 -6.43
N ALA A 45 -11.05 17.02 -5.71
CA ALA A 45 -9.60 17.03 -5.87
C ALA A 45 -8.96 15.66 -5.55
N LEU A 46 -9.52 14.91 -4.59
CA LEU A 46 -9.08 13.54 -4.27
C LEU A 46 -9.47 12.53 -5.32
N VAL A 47 -10.69 12.66 -5.84
CA VAL A 47 -11.18 11.82 -6.93
C VAL A 47 -10.28 11.98 -8.16
N ILE A 48 -9.95 13.23 -8.50
CA ILE A 48 -9.09 13.59 -9.63
C ILE A 48 -7.68 12.99 -9.49
N THR A 49 -7.18 12.86 -8.26
CA THR A 49 -5.77 12.58 -8.01
C THR A 49 -5.48 11.15 -7.56
N TYR A 50 -6.42 10.46 -6.90
CA TYR A 50 -6.18 9.11 -6.38
C TYR A 50 -7.47 8.30 -6.12
N LEU A 51 -7.90 7.55 -7.14
CA LEU A 51 -9.13 6.74 -7.16
C LEU A 51 -9.29 5.76 -5.98
N PRO A 52 -8.26 4.98 -5.55
CA PRO A 52 -8.44 3.99 -4.49
C PRO A 52 -8.85 4.60 -3.15
N LEU A 53 -8.35 5.80 -2.83
CA LEU A 53 -8.75 6.47 -1.59
C LEU A 53 -10.18 7.00 -1.66
N THR A 54 -10.63 7.41 -2.84
CA THR A 54 -12.01 7.83 -3.06
C THR A 54 -12.99 6.69 -2.84
N ALA A 55 -12.71 5.51 -3.40
CA ALA A 55 -13.51 4.31 -3.15
C ALA A 55 -13.48 3.94 -1.66
N PHE A 56 -12.30 3.90 -1.05
CA PHE A 56 -12.13 3.69 0.40
C PHE A 56 -12.99 4.67 1.24
N PHE A 57 -13.04 5.94 0.85
CA PHE A 57 -13.83 6.96 1.51
C PHE A 57 -15.33 6.71 1.38
N ILE A 58 -15.80 6.38 0.17
CA ILE A 58 -17.21 6.06 -0.09
C ILE A 58 -17.64 4.85 0.75
N PHE A 59 -16.82 3.79 0.80
CA PHE A 59 -17.12 2.62 1.61
C PHE A 59 -17.15 2.95 3.11
N SER A 60 -16.21 3.76 3.59
CA SER A 60 -16.19 4.24 4.98
C SER A 60 -17.45 5.04 5.31
N LEU A 61 -17.85 5.99 4.47
CA LEU A 61 -19.09 6.76 4.63
C LEU A 61 -20.32 5.87 4.53
N GLY A 62 -20.33 4.89 3.63
CA GLY A 62 -21.42 3.94 3.47
C GLY A 62 -21.62 3.09 4.72
N GLY A 63 -20.53 2.58 5.31
CA GLY A 63 -20.57 1.86 6.58
C GLY A 63 -21.09 2.74 7.74
N ILE A 64 -20.64 4.01 7.82
CA ILE A 64 -21.19 4.99 8.78
C ILE A 64 -22.68 5.20 8.52
N TYR A 65 -23.08 5.38 7.26
CA TYR A 65 -24.46 5.65 6.84
C TYR A 65 -25.41 4.48 7.18
N ILE A 66 -24.97 3.23 6.98
CA ILE A 66 -25.75 2.05 7.35
C ILE A 66 -25.91 1.98 8.86
N LEU A 67 -24.81 2.11 9.62
CA LEU A 67 -24.88 1.96 11.06
C LEU A 67 -25.62 3.12 11.75
N GLN A 68 -25.55 4.34 11.22
CA GLN A 68 -26.37 5.44 11.72
C GLN A 68 -27.87 5.17 11.50
N LYS A 69 -28.28 4.60 10.36
CA LYS A 69 -29.69 4.29 10.08
C LYS A 69 -30.21 3.21 11.01
N VAL A 70 -29.42 2.15 11.19
CA VAL A 70 -29.75 1.07 12.11
C VAL A 70 -29.81 1.57 13.56
N SER A 71 -28.93 2.50 13.96
CA SER A 71 -28.91 3.08 15.31
C SER A 71 -29.86 4.26 15.54
N GLY A 72 -30.59 4.74 14.52
CA GLY A 72 -31.51 5.88 14.63
C GLY A 72 -30.81 7.24 14.81
N LYS A 73 -29.55 7.36 14.37
CA LYS A 73 -28.75 8.58 14.49
C LYS A 73 -28.63 9.31 13.15
N SER A 74 -28.46 10.63 13.20
CA SER A 74 -28.18 11.48 12.04
C SER A 74 -26.76 12.06 12.13
N ILE A 75 -25.80 11.39 11.48
CA ILE A 75 -24.39 11.80 11.42
C ILE A 75 -24.09 12.40 10.05
N ILE A 76 -24.38 11.64 9.00
CA ILE A 76 -24.15 11.97 7.60
C ILE A 76 -25.50 12.14 6.89
N GLN A 77 -25.63 13.24 6.15
CA GLN A 77 -26.80 13.53 5.34
C GLN A 77 -26.77 12.74 4.03
N LEU A 78 -27.92 12.21 3.57
CA LEU A 78 -27.99 11.33 2.39
C LEU A 78 -27.47 12.03 1.11
N TYR A 79 -27.81 13.31 0.91
CA TYR A 79 -27.36 14.04 -0.27
C TYR A 79 -25.84 14.16 -0.34
N PHE A 80 -25.15 14.22 0.81
CA PHE A 80 -23.70 14.29 0.86
C PHE A 80 -23.08 12.97 0.41
N PHE A 81 -23.61 11.85 0.91
CA PHE A 81 -23.20 10.52 0.48
C PHE A 81 -23.46 10.30 -1.02
N ALA A 82 -24.66 10.69 -1.50
CA ALA A 82 -25.02 10.61 -2.91
C ALA A 82 -24.10 11.48 -3.80
N PHE A 83 -23.73 12.67 -3.33
CA PHE A 83 -22.79 13.55 -4.03
C PHE A 83 -21.39 12.92 -4.14
N CYS A 84 -20.88 12.29 -3.08
CA CYS A 84 -19.61 11.58 -3.14
C CYS A 84 -19.62 10.43 -4.15
N ILE A 85 -20.71 9.66 -4.18
CA ILE A 85 -20.91 8.59 -5.17
C ILE A 85 -20.98 9.17 -6.59
N LEU A 86 -21.74 10.26 -6.79
CA LEU A 86 -21.90 10.91 -8.09
C LEU A 86 -20.56 11.39 -8.64
N ILE A 87 -19.73 12.08 -7.83
CA ILE A 87 -18.42 12.56 -8.28
C ILE A 87 -17.52 11.38 -8.68
N PHE A 88 -17.52 10.31 -7.90
CA PHE A 88 -16.77 9.10 -8.24
C PHE A 88 -17.20 8.56 -9.61
N PHE A 89 -18.51 8.43 -9.85
CA PHE A 89 -18.99 7.97 -11.15
C PHE A 89 -18.71 8.95 -12.29
N VAL A 90 -18.83 10.27 -12.07
CA VAL A 90 -18.49 11.28 -13.09
C VAL A 90 -17.02 11.19 -13.49
N TRP A 91 -16.13 10.96 -12.52
CA TRP A 91 -14.72 10.74 -12.78
C TRP A 91 -14.44 9.43 -13.50
N GLU A 92 -15.10 8.34 -13.11
CA GLU A 92 -15.01 7.05 -13.81
C GLU A 92 -15.50 7.16 -15.26
N ILE A 93 -16.58 7.92 -15.50
CA ILE A 93 -17.09 8.19 -16.85
C ILE A 93 -16.07 8.99 -17.66
N TYR A 94 -15.33 9.92 -17.06
CA TYR A 94 -14.25 10.66 -17.74
C TYR A 94 -13.10 9.72 -18.19
N TRP A 95 -12.83 8.65 -17.46
CA TRP A 95 -11.86 7.60 -17.80
C TRP A 95 -12.47 6.37 -18.53
N ALA A 96 -13.73 6.46 -18.97
CA ALA A 96 -14.57 5.33 -19.37
C ALA A 96 -13.97 4.37 -20.41
N THR A 97 -13.05 4.83 -21.27
CA THR A 97 -12.44 3.98 -22.30
C THR A 97 -11.45 2.95 -21.76
N ARG A 98 -10.77 3.21 -20.63
CA ARG A 98 -9.90 2.21 -19.98
C ARG A 98 -10.61 1.40 -18.89
N PHE A 99 -11.61 1.99 -18.24
CA PHE A 99 -12.27 1.35 -17.11
C PHE A 99 -13.26 0.25 -17.50
N PHE A 100 -14.00 0.38 -18.62
CA PHE A 100 -14.96 -0.66 -19.02
C PHE A 100 -14.28 -2.01 -19.30
N ASN A 101 -13.14 -2.01 -19.99
CA ASN A 101 -12.35 -3.23 -20.21
C ASN A 101 -11.85 -3.82 -18.89
N ASN A 102 -11.36 -2.97 -17.98
CA ASN A 102 -10.85 -3.41 -16.69
C ASN A 102 -11.97 -3.87 -15.74
N PHE A 103 -13.18 -3.32 -15.83
CA PHE A 103 -14.29 -3.67 -14.93
C PHE A 103 -14.79 -5.09 -15.15
N VAL A 104 -14.90 -5.52 -16.42
CA VAL A 104 -15.23 -6.92 -16.76
C VAL A 104 -14.17 -7.87 -16.22
N VAL A 105 -12.88 -7.50 -16.37
CA VAL A 105 -11.75 -8.25 -15.81
C VAL A 105 -11.83 -8.30 -14.29
N TYR A 106 -12.07 -7.17 -13.61
CA TYR A 106 -12.17 -7.10 -12.16
C TYR A 106 -13.35 -7.88 -11.58
N ILE A 107 -14.50 -7.90 -12.26
CA ILE A 107 -15.63 -8.76 -11.86
C ILE A 107 -15.21 -10.22 -11.99
N ARG A 108 -14.59 -10.62 -13.10
CA ARG A 108 -14.12 -11.99 -13.30
C ARG A 108 -13.11 -12.39 -12.23
N GLU A 109 -12.10 -11.57 -11.97
CA GLU A 109 -11.09 -11.81 -10.94
C GLU A 109 -11.71 -11.88 -9.54
N PHE A 110 -12.69 -11.01 -9.24
CA PHE A 110 -13.43 -11.06 -7.98
C PHE A 110 -14.19 -12.39 -7.82
N LEU A 111 -14.84 -12.88 -8.87
CA LEU A 111 -15.53 -14.17 -8.86
C LEU A 111 -14.56 -15.35 -8.71
N ILE A 112 -13.40 -15.29 -9.37
CA ILE A 112 -12.32 -16.26 -9.19
C ILE A 112 -11.80 -16.22 -7.73
N GLY A 113 -11.57 -15.02 -7.19
CA GLY A 113 -11.15 -14.84 -5.80
C GLY A 113 -12.18 -15.35 -4.79
N LEU A 114 -13.47 -15.26 -5.11
CA LEU A 114 -14.54 -15.87 -4.30
C LEU A 114 -14.54 -17.40 -4.37
N SER A 115 -14.11 -18.00 -5.49
CA SER A 115 -13.99 -19.45 -5.61
C SER A 115 -12.80 -20.02 -4.82
N ASP A 116 -11.77 -19.20 -4.59
CA ASP A 116 -10.59 -19.56 -3.79
C ASP A 116 -10.14 -18.42 -2.86
N PRO A 117 -10.90 -18.16 -1.78
CA PRO A 117 -10.67 -17.02 -0.92
C PRO A 117 -9.40 -17.15 -0.07
N LEU A 118 -8.96 -18.37 0.22
CA LEU A 118 -7.77 -18.60 1.05
C LEU A 118 -6.50 -18.16 0.33
N ASN A 119 -6.34 -18.54 -0.95
CA ASN A 119 -5.17 -18.14 -1.73
C ASN A 119 -5.10 -16.63 -1.94
N ARG A 120 -6.25 -15.93 -1.98
CA ARG A 120 -6.29 -14.45 -2.02
C ARG A 120 -5.98 -13.80 -0.66
N LEU A 121 -6.37 -14.42 0.45
CA LEU A 121 -6.19 -13.88 1.81
C LEU A 121 -4.79 -14.12 2.40
N LEU A 122 -4.17 -15.28 2.13
CA LEU A 122 -2.86 -15.65 2.68
C LEU A 122 -1.75 -14.59 2.43
N PRO A 123 -1.65 -13.96 1.25
CA PRO A 123 -0.67 -12.91 0.99
C PRO A 123 -0.73 -11.73 1.98
N VAL A 124 -1.87 -11.45 2.64
CA VAL A 124 -2.01 -10.40 3.66
C VAL A 124 -1.07 -10.63 4.86
N PHE A 125 -0.83 -11.90 5.18
CA PHE A 125 0.03 -12.33 6.28
C PHE A 125 1.50 -12.41 5.84
N ASN A 126 1.76 -12.65 4.55
CA ASN A 126 3.10 -12.84 3.99
C ASN A 126 3.69 -11.61 3.31
N ILE A 127 3.06 -10.43 3.35
CA ILE A 127 3.54 -9.22 2.64
C ILE A 127 5.02 -8.90 2.90
N ALA A 128 5.54 -9.16 4.11
CA ALA A 128 6.97 -8.94 4.39
C ALA A 128 7.85 -9.87 3.55
N GLN A 129 7.50 -11.16 3.49
CA GLN A 129 8.11 -12.14 2.60
C GLN A 129 7.90 -11.77 1.13
N ASN A 130 6.74 -11.21 0.80
CA ASN A 130 6.48 -10.76 -0.57
C ASN A 130 7.28 -9.51 -0.98
N LYS A 131 7.96 -8.85 -0.05
CA LYS A 131 8.82 -7.68 -0.32
C LYS A 131 10.29 -7.96 -0.18
N LEU A 132 10.65 -8.88 0.73
CA LEU A 132 12.02 -9.14 1.13
C LEU A 132 12.48 -10.57 0.78
N GLY A 133 11.61 -11.37 0.17
CA GLY A 133 11.89 -12.77 -0.15
C GLY A 133 11.99 -13.66 1.08
N GLU A 134 12.65 -14.80 0.93
CA GLU A 134 12.81 -15.80 2.00
C GLU A 134 13.74 -15.35 3.14
N SER A 135 14.48 -14.24 2.96
CA SER A 135 15.45 -13.72 3.93
C SER A 135 14.84 -12.77 4.98
N VAL A 136 13.51 -12.71 5.09
CA VAL A 136 12.85 -11.83 6.08
C VAL A 136 13.27 -12.24 7.48
N PRO A 137 13.88 -11.34 8.26
CA PRO A 137 14.29 -11.69 9.61
C PRO A 137 13.06 -11.89 10.49
N LEU A 138 13.11 -12.87 11.40
CA LEU A 138 11.99 -13.24 12.27
C LEU A 138 11.39 -12.05 13.03
N TRP A 139 12.23 -11.11 13.48
CA TRP A 139 11.79 -9.92 14.21
C TRP A 139 10.85 -9.03 13.39
N ALA A 140 11.02 -8.97 12.06
CA ALA A 140 10.17 -8.18 11.17
C ALA A 140 8.76 -8.77 11.09
N SER A 141 8.67 -10.09 10.93
CA SER A 141 7.41 -10.83 10.95
C SER A 141 6.72 -10.72 12.31
N LEU A 142 7.45 -10.89 13.42
CA LEU A 142 6.92 -10.76 14.77
C LEU A 142 6.37 -9.34 15.05
N THR A 143 7.11 -8.30 14.67
CA THR A 143 6.67 -6.91 14.82
C THR A 143 5.36 -6.67 14.07
N ARG A 144 5.24 -7.21 12.87
CA ARG A 144 4.04 -7.10 12.05
C ARG A 144 2.85 -7.83 12.67
N PHE A 145 3.01 -9.10 13.05
CA PHE A 145 1.95 -9.89 13.69
C PHE A 145 1.51 -9.25 15.01
N PHE A 146 2.44 -8.69 15.79
CA PHE A 146 2.13 -7.93 16.99
C PHE A 146 1.17 -6.77 16.70
N TRP A 147 1.43 -5.96 15.67
CA TRP A 147 0.54 -4.84 15.32
C TRP A 147 -0.78 -5.31 14.71
N MET A 148 -0.77 -6.38 13.90
CA MET A 148 -2.00 -6.97 13.38
C MET A 148 -2.91 -7.45 14.52
N ALA A 149 -2.35 -8.15 15.51
CA ALA A 149 -3.11 -8.58 16.69
C ALA A 149 -3.55 -7.38 17.55
N SER A 150 -2.64 -6.45 17.85
CA SER A 150 -2.89 -5.37 18.81
C SER A 150 -3.83 -4.29 18.28
N ILE A 151 -3.75 -3.97 16.98
CA ILE A 151 -4.57 -2.91 16.38
C ILE A 151 -5.80 -3.50 15.68
N PHE A 152 -5.62 -4.49 14.81
CA PHE A 152 -6.71 -4.98 13.97
C PHE A 152 -7.58 -5.98 14.70
N LEU A 153 -7.00 -7.05 15.28
CA LEU A 153 -7.79 -8.06 15.98
C LEU A 153 -8.54 -7.44 17.17
N LEU A 154 -7.86 -6.66 18.02
CA LEU A 154 -8.52 -5.95 19.13
C LEU A 154 -9.55 -4.93 18.63
N GLY A 155 -9.22 -4.15 17.60
CA GLY A 155 -10.14 -3.16 17.01
C GLY A 155 -11.40 -3.80 16.44
N VAL A 156 -11.27 -4.92 15.74
CA VAL A 156 -12.38 -5.69 15.18
C VAL A 156 -13.23 -6.31 16.29
N ILE A 157 -12.63 -6.91 17.32
CA ILE A 157 -13.37 -7.45 18.48
C ILE A 157 -14.22 -6.35 19.13
N LEU A 158 -13.65 -5.17 19.34
CA LEU A 158 -14.37 -4.02 19.88
C LEU A 158 -15.44 -3.49 18.91
N GLY A 159 -15.16 -3.50 17.61
CA GLY A 159 -16.13 -3.14 16.56
C GLY A 159 -17.32 -4.09 16.51
N VAL A 160 -17.09 -5.40 16.58
CA VAL A 160 -18.13 -6.44 16.69
C VAL A 160 -18.96 -6.23 17.95
N ARG A 161 -18.31 -5.98 19.10
CA ARG A 161 -19.03 -5.64 20.34
C ARG A 161 -19.92 -4.41 20.17
N ASN A 162 -19.42 -3.37 19.51
CA ASN A 162 -20.18 -2.15 19.25
C ASN A 162 -21.33 -2.38 18.27
N LEU A 163 -21.21 -3.31 17.32
CA LEU A 163 -22.35 -3.75 16.51
C LEU A 163 -23.43 -4.33 17.41
N PHE A 164 -23.13 -5.28 18.31
CA PHE A 164 -24.18 -5.82 19.20
C PHE A 164 -24.80 -4.78 20.15
N LEU A 165 -24.13 -3.64 20.35
CA LEU A 165 -24.58 -2.55 21.21
C LEU A 165 -24.92 -1.27 20.43
N PHE A 166 -25.23 -1.37 19.12
CA PHE A 166 -25.31 -0.21 18.21
C PHE A 166 -26.28 0.90 18.66
N ARG A 167 -27.35 0.57 19.39
CA ARG A 167 -28.30 1.56 19.95
C ARG A 167 -27.79 2.28 21.20
N LYS A 168 -26.85 1.69 21.93
CA LYS A 168 -26.36 2.17 23.24
C LYS A 168 -25.02 2.89 23.16
N VAL A 169 -24.28 2.67 22.07
CA VAL A 169 -23.02 3.37 21.81
C VAL A 169 -23.29 4.84 21.46
N SER A 170 -22.30 5.69 21.62
CA SER A 170 -22.35 7.12 21.28
C SER A 170 -22.37 7.34 19.75
N THR A 171 -22.64 8.58 19.32
CA THR A 171 -22.58 8.96 17.89
C THR A 171 -21.20 8.72 17.30
N VAL A 172 -20.15 9.06 18.05
CA VAL A 172 -18.75 8.85 17.66
C VAL A 172 -18.42 7.36 17.51
N GLU A 173 -18.85 6.51 18.46
CA GLU A 173 -18.64 5.06 18.37
C GLU A 173 -19.38 4.43 17.19
N THR A 174 -20.59 4.91 16.89
CA THR A 174 -21.32 4.50 15.67
C THR A 174 -20.56 4.89 14.42
N MET A 175 -20.03 6.12 14.35
CA MET A 175 -19.22 6.55 13.23
C MET A 175 -17.97 5.67 13.08
N LEU A 176 -17.22 5.45 14.16
CA LEU A 176 -15.99 4.67 14.07
C LEU A 176 -16.23 3.22 13.71
N THR A 177 -17.25 2.61 14.30
CA THR A 177 -17.62 1.22 14.03
C THR A 177 -18.12 1.08 12.60
N GLY A 178 -18.99 1.99 12.14
CA GLY A 178 -19.48 1.99 10.76
C GLY A 178 -18.34 2.18 9.75
N GLY A 179 -17.44 3.13 10.01
CA GLY A 179 -16.27 3.36 9.16
C GLY A 179 -15.36 2.15 9.10
N LEU A 180 -15.05 1.52 10.25
CA LEU A 180 -14.28 0.28 10.31
C LEU A 180 -14.87 -0.82 9.42
N TRP A 181 -16.17 -1.07 9.49
CA TRP A 181 -16.82 -2.08 8.66
C TRP A 181 -16.84 -1.71 7.17
N GLY A 182 -16.96 -0.42 6.85
CA GLY A 182 -16.78 0.08 5.49
C GLY A 182 -15.39 -0.23 4.95
N VAL A 183 -14.33 0.05 5.73
CA VAL A 183 -12.94 -0.27 5.37
C VAL A 183 -12.72 -1.77 5.18
N ILE A 184 -13.24 -2.59 6.09
CA ILE A 184 -13.13 -4.05 6.00
C ILE A 184 -13.81 -4.55 4.72
N ALA A 185 -15.03 -4.08 4.43
CA ALA A 185 -15.76 -4.46 3.22
C ALA A 185 -15.00 -4.06 1.95
N PHE A 186 -14.52 -2.82 1.86
CA PHE A 186 -13.71 -2.36 0.73
C PHE A 186 -12.45 -3.20 0.56
N SER A 187 -11.76 -3.49 1.67
CA SER A 187 -10.51 -4.24 1.64
C SER A 187 -10.71 -5.69 1.22
N LEU A 188 -11.81 -6.32 1.65
CA LEU A 188 -12.19 -7.65 1.19
C LEU A 188 -12.46 -7.64 -0.31
N ILE A 189 -13.18 -6.65 -0.83
CA ILE A 189 -13.40 -6.49 -2.27
C ILE A 189 -12.04 -6.37 -2.99
N CYS A 190 -11.16 -5.49 -2.54
CA CYS A 190 -9.85 -5.34 -3.17
C CYS A 190 -8.99 -6.61 -3.10
N ILE A 191 -8.96 -7.31 -1.98
CA ILE A 191 -8.19 -8.56 -1.83
C ILE A 191 -8.72 -9.64 -2.77
N LEU A 192 -10.05 -9.72 -2.94
CA LEU A 192 -10.67 -10.70 -3.83
C LEU A 192 -10.52 -10.33 -5.30
N THR A 193 -10.53 -9.04 -5.63
CA THR A 193 -10.43 -8.53 -7.01
C THR A 193 -9.00 -8.49 -7.55
N PHE A 194 -8.00 -8.22 -6.71
CA PHE A 194 -6.63 -8.01 -7.17
C PHE A 194 -5.70 -9.10 -6.63
N SER A 195 -4.97 -9.78 -7.51
CA SER A 195 -3.82 -10.60 -7.14
C SER A 195 -2.71 -9.71 -6.56
N GLY A 196 -2.05 -10.18 -5.50
CA GLY A 196 -0.86 -9.54 -4.95
C GLY A 196 -1.03 -8.80 -3.62
N SER A 197 0.09 -8.60 -2.95
CA SER A 197 0.17 -8.08 -1.57
C SER A 197 -0.01 -6.56 -1.45
N THR A 198 -0.06 -5.85 -2.57
CA THR A 198 -0.04 -4.37 -2.60
C THR A 198 -1.38 -3.76 -2.16
N GLN A 199 -2.50 -4.40 -2.51
CA GLN A 199 -3.83 -3.91 -2.11
C GLN A 199 -4.12 -4.23 -0.64
N SER A 200 -3.66 -5.38 -0.14
CA SER A 200 -3.77 -5.73 1.28
C SER A 200 -2.95 -4.83 2.19
N GLN A 201 -1.84 -4.26 1.72
CA GLN A 201 -1.14 -3.19 2.45
C GLN A 201 -2.02 -1.96 2.68
N ARG A 202 -2.91 -1.62 1.75
CA ARG A 202 -3.78 -0.45 1.88
C ARG A 202 -4.76 -0.61 3.04
N LEU A 203 -5.30 -1.82 3.27
CA LEU A 203 -6.08 -2.13 4.48
C LEU A 203 -5.26 -1.86 5.75
N LEU A 204 -4.00 -2.29 5.76
CA LEU A 204 -3.11 -2.12 6.90
C LEU A 204 -2.75 -0.65 7.14
N THR A 205 -2.70 0.16 6.07
CA THR A 205 -2.49 1.60 6.16
C THR A 205 -3.72 2.34 6.68
N TYR A 206 -4.92 1.97 6.22
CA TYR A 206 -6.11 2.76 6.49
C TYR A 206 -7.00 2.26 7.63
N GLY A 207 -7.00 0.96 7.94
CA GLY A 207 -7.75 0.42 9.08
C GLY A 207 -7.42 1.06 10.44
N PRO A 208 -6.16 1.44 10.74
CA PRO A 208 -5.78 2.10 11.99
C PRO A 208 -6.52 3.41 12.25
N PHE A 209 -6.99 4.12 11.21
CA PHE A 209 -7.79 5.34 11.36
C PHE A 209 -9.09 5.13 12.14
N PHE A 210 -9.62 3.90 12.16
CA PHE A 210 -10.83 3.56 12.90
C PHE A 210 -10.53 2.69 14.11
N THR A 211 -9.67 1.67 13.98
CA THR A 211 -9.38 0.74 15.08
C THR A 211 -8.66 1.41 16.24
N VAL A 212 -7.68 2.30 15.98
CA VAL A 212 -6.93 2.97 17.05
C VAL A 212 -7.84 3.88 17.88
N PRO A 213 -8.68 4.76 17.30
CA PRO A 213 -9.63 5.53 18.09
C PRO A 213 -10.65 4.67 18.84
N ILE A 214 -11.12 3.55 18.27
CA ILE A 214 -12.02 2.62 18.99
C ILE A 214 -11.32 2.05 20.23
N ILE A 215 -10.08 1.58 20.09
CA ILE A 215 -9.27 1.05 21.19
C ILE A 215 -9.03 2.14 22.24
N MET A 216 -8.60 3.34 21.80
CA MET A 216 -8.35 4.47 22.70
C MET A 216 -9.61 4.89 23.44
N MET A 217 -10.76 4.98 22.76
CA MET A 217 -12.04 5.26 23.42
C MET A 217 -12.39 4.20 24.45
N PHE A 218 -12.15 2.92 24.14
CA PHE A 218 -12.42 1.85 25.09
C PHE A 218 -11.53 1.93 26.34
N LEU A 219 -10.23 2.23 26.16
CA LEU A 219 -9.25 2.33 27.23
C LEU A 219 -9.42 3.60 28.06
N LEU A 220 -9.61 4.75 27.41
CA LEU A 220 -9.62 6.07 28.06
C LEU A 220 -10.99 6.49 28.58
N ASN A 221 -12.10 5.95 28.05
CA ASN A 221 -13.43 6.34 28.51
C ASN A 221 -13.82 5.53 29.77
N PRO A 222 -13.92 6.17 30.96
CA PRO A 222 -14.40 5.50 32.16
C PRO A 222 -15.89 5.15 32.07
N ASN A 223 -16.65 5.87 31.23
CA ASN A 223 -18.09 5.70 31.06
C ASN A 223 -18.47 4.70 29.96
N SER A 224 -17.52 3.94 29.41
CA SER A 224 -17.85 2.95 28.37
C SER A 224 -18.87 1.95 28.92
N VAL A 225 -19.81 1.54 28.07
CA VAL A 225 -21.05 0.79 28.45
C VAL A 225 -20.76 -0.46 29.30
N ALA A 226 -19.58 -1.06 29.17
CA ALA A 226 -19.13 -2.19 30.00
C ALA A 226 -19.06 -1.84 31.50
N SER A 227 -18.76 -0.59 31.85
CA SER A 227 -18.58 -0.11 33.22
C SER A 227 -19.89 0.22 33.95
N LYS A 228 -21.01 0.36 33.24
CA LYS A 228 -22.31 0.79 33.82
C LYS A 228 -23.24 -0.35 34.23
N ARG A 229 -22.99 -1.58 33.79
CA ARG A 229 -23.67 -2.75 34.36
C ARG A 229 -23.13 -2.98 35.76
N SER A 230 -24.00 -3.36 36.69
CA SER A 230 -23.77 -3.61 38.13
C SER A 230 -22.57 -4.54 38.40
N ILE A 231 -21.37 -4.03 38.19
CA ILE A 231 -20.12 -4.71 38.40
C ILE A 231 -19.67 -4.26 39.79
N ASN A 232 -19.44 -5.24 40.67
CA ASN A 232 -18.93 -5.02 42.03
C ASN A 232 -17.83 -3.95 42.04
N LYS A 233 -17.88 -3.01 42.99
CA LYS A 233 -16.90 -1.90 43.14
C LYS A 233 -15.44 -2.40 43.05
N LEU A 234 -15.17 -3.62 43.52
CA LEU A 234 -13.86 -4.27 43.46
C LEU A 234 -13.41 -4.61 42.02
N VAL A 235 -14.30 -5.12 41.18
CA VAL A 235 -14.03 -5.44 39.78
C VAL A 235 -13.85 -4.15 38.98
N LEU A 236 -14.62 -3.09 39.28
CA LEU A 236 -14.44 -1.77 38.69
C LEU A 236 -13.04 -1.19 38.99
N LYS A 237 -12.56 -1.32 40.24
CA LYS A 237 -11.21 -0.89 40.65
C LYS A 237 -10.10 -1.68 39.94
N ARG A 238 -10.25 -3.00 39.81
CA ARG A 238 -9.31 -3.84 39.05
C ARG A 238 -9.31 -3.50 37.57
N TRP A 239 -10.48 -3.23 37.00
CA TRP A 239 -10.65 -2.87 35.60
C TRP A 239 -10.04 -1.51 35.26
N THR A 240 -10.22 -0.50 36.12
CA THR A 240 -9.58 0.81 35.97
C THR A 240 -8.05 0.73 36.12
N ALA A 241 -7.55 -0.09 37.06
CA ALA A 241 -6.11 -0.36 37.16
C ALA A 241 -5.58 -1.04 35.88
N PHE A 242 -6.27 -2.07 35.38
CA PHE A 242 -5.92 -2.74 34.12
C PHE A 242 -5.85 -1.76 32.94
N LYS A 243 -6.86 -0.88 32.77
CA LYS A 243 -6.84 0.15 31.73
C LYS A 243 -5.62 1.06 31.82
N ARG A 244 -5.26 1.49 33.04
CA ARG A 244 -4.07 2.34 33.26
C ARG A 244 -2.79 1.61 32.83
N TYR A 245 -2.63 0.35 33.22
CA TYR A 245 -1.47 -0.45 32.81
C TYR A 245 -1.48 -0.75 31.31
N ALA A 246 -2.65 -0.97 30.70
CA ALA A 246 -2.78 -1.18 29.26
C ALA A 246 -2.34 0.05 28.45
N VAL A 247 -2.70 1.26 28.89
CA VAL A 247 -2.24 2.51 28.24
C VAL A 247 -0.72 2.65 28.34
N ILE A 248 -0.16 2.40 29.54
CA ILE A 248 1.31 2.41 29.73
C ILE A 248 1.99 1.38 28.84
N TYR A 249 1.44 0.16 28.78
CA TYR A 249 1.97 -0.91 27.94
C TYR A 249 1.95 -0.54 26.46
N ILE A 250 0.84 0.02 25.96
CA ILE A 250 0.73 0.48 24.57
C ILE A 250 1.76 1.58 24.29
N PHE A 251 1.94 2.52 25.21
CA PHE A 251 2.93 3.58 25.07
C PHE A 251 4.37 3.03 25.02
N MET A 252 4.71 2.11 25.93
CA MET A 252 6.01 1.44 25.94
C MET A 252 6.23 0.62 24.68
N ALA A 253 5.22 -0.14 24.22
CA ALA A 253 5.27 -0.89 22.98
C ALA A 253 5.47 0.04 21.78
N PHE A 254 4.82 1.21 21.75
CA PHE A 254 5.01 2.20 20.70
C PHE A 254 6.45 2.70 20.65
N ILE A 255 7.05 3.02 21.80
CA ILE A 255 8.46 3.45 21.87
C ILE A 255 9.39 2.32 21.41
N LEU A 256 9.27 1.14 22.01
CA LEU A 256 10.16 0.01 21.77
C LEU A 256 10.05 -0.52 20.34
N LEU A 257 8.84 -0.53 19.77
CA LEU A 257 8.60 -1.05 18.43
C LEU A 257 8.62 0.03 17.36
N SER A 258 8.76 1.33 17.69
CA SER A 258 8.77 2.41 16.69
C SER A 258 9.80 2.18 15.58
N LEU A 259 11.06 1.93 15.96
CA LEU A 259 12.16 1.67 15.01
C LEU A 259 11.96 0.35 14.23
N PRO A 260 11.69 -0.81 14.88
CA PRO A 260 11.33 -2.03 14.16
C PRO A 260 10.17 -1.83 13.17
N THR A 261 9.12 -1.12 13.58
CA THR A 261 7.93 -0.85 12.74
C THR A 261 8.28 0.05 11.56
N PHE A 262 9.12 1.05 11.79
CA PHE A 262 9.65 1.91 10.75
C PHE A 262 10.45 1.10 9.72
N LEU A 263 11.38 0.26 10.18
CA LEU A 263 12.22 -0.57 9.30
C LEU A 263 11.39 -1.60 8.50
N VAL A 264 10.35 -2.20 9.10
CA VAL A 264 9.45 -3.15 8.40
C VAL A 264 8.64 -2.46 7.30
N ASN A 265 8.12 -1.26 7.55
CA ASN A 265 7.25 -0.56 6.58
C ASN A 265 8.04 0.31 5.58
N ARG A 266 9.26 0.68 5.94
CA ARG A 266 10.27 1.26 5.05
C ARG A 266 11.36 0.24 4.82
N SER A 267 10.96 -0.91 4.25
CA SER A 267 11.90 -1.89 3.71
C SER A 267 12.97 -1.20 2.88
N ASP A 268 12.58 -0.20 2.10
CA ASP A 268 13.49 0.67 1.36
C ASP A 268 14.69 1.19 2.15
N ILE A 269 14.53 1.56 3.41
CA ILE A 269 15.62 2.08 4.25
C ILE A 269 16.38 0.94 4.92
N GLY A 270 15.69 -0.14 5.31
CA GLY A 270 16.29 -1.31 5.94
C GLY A 270 16.92 -2.32 4.98
N THR A 271 16.56 -2.30 3.70
CA THR A 271 16.87 -3.33 2.69
C THR A 271 17.32 -2.75 1.35
N LYS A 272 17.08 -1.47 1.05
CA LYS A 272 17.88 -0.75 0.02
C LYS A 272 19.15 -0.16 0.60
N SER A 273 19.72 -0.77 1.64
CA SER A 273 21.14 -0.60 1.93
C SER A 273 21.89 -0.97 0.65
N ILE A 274 22.52 0.02 0.02
CA ILE A 274 23.31 -0.22 -1.19
C ILE A 274 24.52 -1.04 -0.74
N TYR A 275 24.63 -2.26 -1.24
CA TYR A 275 25.73 -3.12 -0.89
C TYR A 275 27.00 -2.65 -1.58
N LYS A 276 28.17 -2.93 -0.98
CA LYS A 276 29.47 -2.55 -1.58
C LYS A 276 29.67 -3.12 -2.99
N TYR A 277 29.12 -4.30 -3.28
CA TYR A 277 29.17 -4.90 -4.61
C TYR A 277 28.32 -4.12 -5.62
N GLU A 278 27.18 -3.55 -5.19
CA GLU A 278 26.39 -2.65 -6.04
C GLU A 278 27.16 -1.35 -6.27
N LEU A 279 27.75 -0.75 -5.23
CA LEU A 279 28.63 0.44 -5.35
C LEU A 279 29.73 0.25 -6.41
N SER A 280 30.38 -0.91 -6.38
CA SER A 280 31.47 -1.20 -7.32
C SER A 280 31.05 -1.26 -8.79
N THR A 281 29.77 -1.53 -9.09
CA THR A 281 29.27 -1.48 -10.47
C THR A 281 29.10 -0.05 -10.97
N GLY A 282 28.71 0.87 -10.09
CA GLY A 282 28.62 2.30 -10.39
C GLY A 282 30.01 2.90 -10.58
N ASP A 283 30.96 2.54 -9.71
CA ASP A 283 32.36 2.92 -9.86
C ASP A 283 32.94 2.41 -11.19
N PHE A 284 32.68 1.14 -11.54
CA PHE A 284 33.11 0.57 -12.83
C PHE A 284 32.59 1.38 -14.01
N VAL A 285 31.29 1.66 -14.01
CA VAL A 285 30.65 2.39 -15.11
C VAL A 285 31.12 3.84 -15.18
N GLN A 286 31.26 4.51 -14.04
CA GLN A 286 31.78 5.87 -13.98
C GLN A 286 33.22 5.95 -14.52
N ASN A 287 34.06 4.96 -14.21
CA ASN A 287 35.44 4.91 -14.67
C ASN A 287 35.56 4.66 -16.18
N LEU A 288 34.75 3.76 -16.74
CA LEU A 288 34.82 3.38 -18.15
C LEU A 288 34.08 4.31 -19.10
N TYR A 289 32.96 4.87 -18.65
CA TYR A 289 32.04 5.62 -19.50
C TYR A 289 31.87 7.07 -19.04
N ASN A 290 32.85 7.60 -18.30
CA ASN A 290 32.81 8.91 -17.67
C ASN A 290 32.27 10.00 -18.62
N ASN A 291 31.15 10.64 -18.25
CA ASN A 291 30.47 11.67 -19.05
C ASN A 291 29.97 11.27 -20.44
N ASN A 292 29.83 9.97 -20.75
CA ASN A 292 29.26 9.53 -22.03
C ASN A 292 27.73 9.71 -22.04
N LYS A 293 27.29 10.91 -22.49
CA LYS A 293 25.87 11.30 -22.62
C LYS A 293 25.03 10.40 -23.52
N ALA A 294 25.66 9.50 -24.28
CA ALA A 294 24.99 8.57 -25.20
C ALA A 294 24.74 7.17 -24.60
N LEU A 295 25.27 6.87 -23.40
CA LEU A 295 25.08 5.55 -22.80
C LEU A 295 23.66 5.39 -22.26
N ARG A 296 22.98 4.33 -22.71
CA ARG A 296 21.61 4.02 -22.28
C ARG A 296 21.56 2.77 -21.42
N PHE A 297 20.93 2.88 -20.25
CA PHE A 297 20.76 1.76 -19.33
C PHE A 297 19.39 1.14 -19.47
N PHE A 298 19.37 -0.19 -19.49
CA PHE A 298 18.19 -1.04 -19.42
C PHE A 298 18.29 -1.87 -18.13
N THR A 299 17.46 -1.56 -17.15
CA THR A 299 17.45 -2.24 -15.84
C THR A 299 16.16 -1.92 -15.09
N ASP A 300 15.91 -2.55 -13.94
CA ASP A 300 14.70 -2.32 -13.15
C ASP A 300 14.68 -0.92 -12.50
N VAL A 301 13.49 -0.44 -12.17
CA VAL A 301 13.29 0.92 -11.66
C VAL A 301 14.05 1.19 -10.36
N GLN A 302 14.28 0.20 -9.51
CA GLN A 302 15.00 0.41 -8.25
C GLN A 302 16.50 0.57 -8.50
N THR A 303 17.06 -0.26 -9.38
CA THR A 303 18.47 -0.19 -9.78
C THR A 303 18.78 1.09 -10.58
N VAL A 304 17.80 1.65 -11.29
CA VAL A 304 17.93 2.90 -12.06
C VAL A 304 18.35 4.11 -11.21
N TYR A 305 17.74 4.30 -10.04
CA TYR A 305 18.06 5.45 -9.17
C TYR A 305 19.49 5.43 -8.65
N TYR A 306 20.06 4.23 -8.55
CA TYR A 306 21.43 4.04 -8.11
C TYR A 306 22.44 4.51 -9.16
N TYR A 307 22.27 4.12 -10.44
CA TYR A 307 23.17 4.54 -11.51
C TYR A 307 23.06 6.02 -11.85
N ALA A 308 21.92 6.66 -11.56
CA ALA A 308 21.76 8.11 -11.75
C ALA A 308 22.75 8.95 -10.91
N PHE A 309 23.27 8.42 -9.80
CA PHE A 309 24.33 9.09 -9.03
C PHE A 309 25.68 9.08 -9.76
N TYR A 310 26.01 7.96 -10.39
CA TYR A 310 27.30 7.75 -11.09
C TYR A 310 27.31 8.30 -12.51
N ILE A 311 26.15 8.40 -13.16
CA ILE A 311 26.00 8.87 -14.54
C ILE A 311 24.77 9.78 -14.62
N PRO A 312 24.88 11.03 -14.14
CA PRO A 312 23.74 11.94 -14.07
C PRO A 312 23.12 12.27 -15.44
N ASP A 313 23.89 12.14 -16.52
CA ASP A 313 23.46 12.39 -17.90
C ASP A 313 22.99 11.12 -18.65
N GLY A 314 23.03 9.95 -18.02
CA GLY A 314 22.63 8.69 -18.64
C GLY A 314 21.12 8.66 -18.93
N ARG A 315 20.72 8.15 -20.10
CA ARG A 315 19.29 7.92 -20.38
C ARG A 315 18.89 6.56 -19.82
N LEU A 316 17.84 6.57 -19.00
CA LEU A 316 17.38 5.39 -18.28
C LEU A 316 16.09 4.89 -18.94
N ASN A 317 16.10 3.63 -19.37
CA ASN A 317 14.91 2.94 -19.84
C ASN A 317 14.50 1.94 -18.77
N ASN A 318 13.36 2.21 -18.13
CA ASN A 318 12.85 1.37 -17.08
C ASN A 318 11.79 0.45 -17.67
N PRO A 319 11.71 -0.82 -17.23
CA PRO A 319 10.52 -1.60 -17.41
C PRO A 319 9.36 -0.90 -16.67
N PRO A 320 8.12 -1.10 -17.14
CA PRO A 320 6.94 -0.71 -16.38
C PRO A 320 6.96 -1.34 -15.00
N GLN A 321 6.34 -0.65 -14.06
CA GLN A 321 6.34 -1.08 -12.67
C GLN A 321 5.49 -2.34 -12.51
N PRO A 322 5.76 -3.21 -11.53
CA PRO A 322 5.01 -4.46 -11.35
C PRO A 322 3.49 -4.27 -11.18
N TRP A 323 3.03 -3.09 -10.76
CA TRP A 323 1.61 -2.76 -10.65
C TRP A 323 0.97 -2.28 -11.97
N GLU A 324 1.75 -2.15 -13.04
CA GLU A 324 1.32 -1.81 -14.40
C GLU A 324 1.15 -3.06 -15.27
N ILE A 325 1.48 -4.24 -14.73
CA ILE A 325 1.45 -5.54 -15.39
C ILE A 325 0.13 -6.23 -15.02
N ALA A 326 -0.72 -6.55 -16.00
CA ALA A 326 -2.01 -7.18 -15.73
C ALA A 326 -1.91 -8.70 -15.57
N ASN A 327 -0.97 -9.34 -16.26
CA ASN A 327 -0.75 -10.78 -16.24
C ASN A 327 0.68 -11.14 -16.69
N GLU A 328 1.04 -12.41 -16.53
CA GLU A 328 2.35 -12.98 -16.87
C GLU A 328 2.70 -12.85 -18.36
N GLU A 329 1.73 -13.00 -19.27
CA GLU A 329 1.97 -12.84 -20.72
C GLU A 329 2.42 -11.41 -21.06
N GLU A 330 1.77 -10.40 -20.47
CA GLU A 330 2.10 -9.00 -20.63
C GLU A 330 3.49 -8.68 -20.05
N GLU A 331 3.86 -9.29 -18.92
CA GLU A 331 5.19 -9.19 -18.32
C GLU A 331 6.28 -9.71 -19.24
N TRP A 332 6.12 -10.93 -19.77
CA TRP A 332 7.09 -11.51 -20.69
C TRP A 332 7.16 -10.71 -22.00
N ALA A 333 6.03 -10.24 -22.51
CA ALA A 333 6.01 -9.33 -23.66
C ALA A 333 6.81 -8.05 -23.37
N MET A 334 6.73 -7.52 -22.15
CA MET A 334 7.50 -6.35 -21.71
C MET A 334 9.00 -6.64 -21.58
N PHE A 335 9.40 -7.76 -20.98
CA PHE A 335 10.81 -8.17 -20.93
C PHE A 335 11.40 -8.35 -22.32
N ASN A 336 10.68 -9.03 -23.21
CA ASN A 336 11.09 -9.22 -24.60
C ASN A 336 11.17 -7.87 -25.34
N ASN A 337 10.24 -6.95 -25.12
CA ASN A 337 10.29 -5.59 -25.68
C ASN A 337 11.49 -4.79 -25.15
N MET A 338 11.80 -4.91 -23.84
CA MET A 338 12.95 -4.24 -23.25
C MET A 338 14.26 -4.79 -23.81
N LEU A 339 14.38 -6.10 -23.94
CA LEU A 339 15.53 -6.77 -24.57
C LEU A 339 15.67 -6.37 -26.05
N SER A 340 14.57 -6.42 -26.81
CA SER A 340 14.56 -6.00 -28.22
C SER A 340 14.97 -4.53 -28.38
N LYS A 341 14.52 -3.63 -27.50
CA LYS A 341 14.96 -2.23 -27.48
C LYS A 341 16.42 -2.08 -27.10
N PHE A 342 16.95 -2.93 -26.22
CA PHE A 342 18.35 -2.95 -25.86
C PHE A 342 19.21 -3.36 -27.06
N GLU A 343 18.85 -4.45 -27.75
CA GLU A 343 19.54 -5.00 -28.92
C GLU A 343 19.45 -4.10 -30.17
N SER A 344 18.30 -3.47 -30.39
CA SER A 344 18.08 -2.57 -31.54
C SER A 344 18.57 -1.14 -31.30
N PHE A 345 19.14 -0.83 -30.13
CA PHE A 345 19.59 0.52 -29.83
C PHE A 345 20.82 0.87 -30.67
N LYS A 346 20.71 1.95 -31.46
CA LYS A 346 21.76 2.39 -32.40
C LYS A 346 22.99 3.04 -31.74
N GLN A 347 22.94 3.25 -30.43
CA GLN A 347 24.05 3.76 -29.65
C GLN A 347 24.45 2.71 -28.62
N MET A 348 25.55 2.93 -27.94
CA MET A 348 25.99 2.06 -26.85
C MET A 348 24.89 1.95 -25.78
N SER A 349 24.47 0.73 -25.50
CA SER A 349 23.53 0.43 -24.41
C SER A 349 24.10 -0.63 -23.50
N VAL A 350 23.71 -0.54 -22.23
CA VAL A 350 24.06 -1.53 -21.21
C VAL A 350 22.78 -2.06 -20.61
N PHE A 351 22.65 -3.38 -20.61
CA PHE A 351 21.64 -4.07 -19.84
C PHE A 351 22.24 -4.48 -18.50
N VAL A 352 21.61 -4.09 -17.40
CA VAL A 352 22.07 -4.44 -16.06
C VAL A 352 21.08 -5.39 -15.41
N LEU A 353 21.57 -6.58 -15.10
CA LEU A 353 20.86 -7.59 -14.33
C LEU A 353 21.46 -7.64 -12.92
N THR A 354 20.66 -7.32 -11.91
CA THR A 354 21.04 -7.40 -10.50
C THR A 354 20.20 -8.49 -9.81
N GLU A 355 20.65 -8.96 -8.65
CA GLU A 355 19.79 -9.81 -7.80
C GLU A 355 18.44 -9.14 -7.45
N ARG A 356 18.42 -7.80 -7.36
CA ARG A 356 17.19 -7.04 -7.08
C ARG A 356 16.23 -7.01 -8.26
N PHE A 357 16.77 -6.97 -9.48
CA PHE A 357 15.99 -7.09 -10.70
C PHE A 357 15.14 -8.37 -10.62
N ASP A 358 15.79 -9.49 -10.32
CA ASP A 358 15.16 -10.81 -10.21
C ASP A 358 14.15 -10.89 -9.04
N GLN A 359 14.50 -10.36 -7.85
CA GLN A 359 13.63 -10.43 -6.67
C GLN A 359 12.24 -9.81 -6.87
N VAL A 360 12.14 -8.64 -7.51
CA VAL A 360 10.85 -7.95 -7.67
C VAL A 360 9.88 -8.79 -8.50
N TYR A 361 10.38 -9.40 -9.57
CA TYR A 361 9.57 -10.19 -10.50
C TYR A 361 9.27 -11.59 -9.95
N ARG A 362 10.23 -12.24 -9.27
CA ARG A 362 9.97 -13.47 -8.50
C ARG A 362 8.82 -13.35 -7.52
N THR A 363 8.73 -12.19 -6.87
CA THR A 363 7.84 -12.05 -5.72
C THR A 363 6.48 -11.46 -6.05
N ILE A 364 6.39 -10.67 -7.13
CA ILE A 364 5.12 -10.05 -7.54
C ILE A 364 4.43 -10.86 -8.63
N ALA A 365 5.19 -11.49 -9.53
CA ALA A 365 4.65 -12.24 -10.64
C ALA A 365 4.87 -13.75 -10.59
N GLU A 366 5.45 -14.25 -9.48
CA GLU A 366 5.71 -15.68 -9.26
C GLU A 366 6.67 -16.33 -10.27
N VAL A 367 7.37 -15.53 -11.09
CA VAL A 367 8.38 -15.99 -12.05
C VAL A 367 9.57 -16.58 -11.30
N LYS A 368 9.80 -17.89 -11.42
CA LYS A 368 10.95 -18.56 -10.82
C LYS A 368 12.14 -18.51 -11.79
N PRO A 369 13.37 -18.51 -11.29
CA PRO A 369 14.55 -18.61 -12.14
C PRO A 369 14.59 -19.88 -12.97
N THR A 370 13.93 -20.93 -12.51
CA THR A 370 13.83 -22.21 -13.19
C THR A 370 12.80 -22.21 -14.31
N ASP A 371 11.99 -21.17 -14.42
CA ASP A 371 10.96 -21.10 -15.46
C ASP A 371 11.62 -20.94 -16.83
N THR A 372 11.01 -21.57 -17.81
CA THR A 372 11.58 -21.69 -19.16
C THR A 372 11.75 -20.31 -19.78
N GLU A 373 10.75 -19.42 -19.63
CA GLU A 373 10.82 -18.06 -20.17
C GLU A 373 11.95 -17.24 -19.54
N TRP A 374 12.23 -17.44 -18.24
CA TRP A 374 13.33 -16.76 -17.56
C TRP A 374 14.68 -17.24 -18.10
N GLN A 375 14.84 -18.56 -18.23
CA GLN A 375 16.05 -19.15 -18.80
C GLN A 375 16.26 -18.72 -20.25
N GLU A 376 15.20 -18.61 -21.05
CA GLU A 376 15.25 -18.08 -22.41
C GLU A 376 15.65 -16.60 -22.44
N PHE A 377 15.07 -15.78 -21.55
CA PHE A 377 15.41 -14.36 -21.43
C PHE A 377 16.90 -14.17 -21.09
N ILE A 378 17.40 -14.88 -20.07
CA ILE A 378 18.82 -14.87 -19.69
C ILE A 378 19.70 -15.41 -20.82
N GLY A 379 19.25 -16.48 -21.50
CA GLY A 379 19.93 -17.07 -22.65
C GLY A 379 20.13 -16.07 -23.78
N LYS A 380 19.06 -15.36 -24.19
CA LYS A 380 19.16 -14.30 -25.20
C LYS A 380 20.08 -13.16 -24.74
N LEU A 381 19.94 -12.71 -23.50
CA LEU A 381 20.79 -11.64 -22.97
C LEU A 381 22.27 -12.03 -22.97
N SER A 382 22.57 -13.29 -22.64
CA SER A 382 23.93 -13.85 -22.62
C SER A 382 24.62 -13.93 -23.99
N THR A 383 23.89 -13.73 -25.09
CA THR A 383 24.50 -13.60 -26.43
C THR A 383 25.28 -12.30 -26.60
N ASN A 384 25.04 -11.31 -25.74
CA ASN A 384 25.73 -10.04 -25.71
C ASN A 384 27.03 -10.09 -24.89
N VAL A 385 27.92 -9.13 -25.11
CA VAL A 385 29.22 -9.09 -24.44
C VAL A 385 29.05 -8.75 -22.96
N VAL A 386 29.46 -9.65 -22.06
CA VAL A 386 29.52 -9.37 -20.63
C VAL A 386 30.72 -8.47 -20.35
N ILE A 387 30.46 -7.25 -19.89
CA ILE A 387 31.52 -6.27 -19.58
C ILE A 387 31.83 -6.18 -18.09
N TYR A 388 30.93 -6.67 -17.24
CA TYR A 388 31.11 -6.68 -15.79
C TYR A 388 30.30 -7.82 -15.18
N ASN A 389 30.90 -8.55 -14.26
CA ASN A 389 30.24 -9.55 -13.44
C ASN A 389 30.95 -9.68 -12.09
N ASN A 390 30.24 -9.42 -10.99
CA ASN A 390 30.78 -9.58 -9.63
C ASN A 390 30.06 -10.67 -8.82
N GLY A 391 29.35 -11.57 -9.48
CA GLY A 391 28.53 -12.61 -8.87
C GLY A 391 27.13 -12.18 -8.45
N HIS A 392 26.90 -10.88 -8.25
CA HIS A 392 25.60 -10.31 -7.83
C HIS A 392 24.98 -9.37 -8.88
N THR A 393 25.80 -8.85 -9.78
CA THR A 393 25.39 -7.95 -10.86
C THR A 393 26.17 -8.29 -12.11
N SER A 394 25.43 -8.45 -13.22
CA SER A 394 25.97 -8.67 -14.56
C SER A 394 25.57 -7.52 -15.47
N MET A 395 26.54 -7.00 -16.23
CA MET A 395 26.31 -5.98 -17.25
C MET A 395 26.62 -6.53 -18.63
N TYR A 396 25.66 -6.39 -19.52
CA TYR A 396 25.75 -6.81 -20.92
C TYR A 396 25.79 -5.57 -21.80
N LEU A 397 26.78 -5.49 -22.66
CA LEU A 397 26.99 -4.38 -23.57
C LEU A 397 26.45 -4.75 -24.94
N ASN A 398 25.62 -3.86 -25.48
CA ASN A 398 25.34 -3.82 -26.90
C ASN A 398 26.11 -2.65 -27.51
N GLN A 399 27.08 -3.00 -28.35
CA GLN A 399 27.77 -2.08 -29.23
C GLN A 399 27.31 -2.39 -30.66
N PRO A 400 26.49 -1.52 -31.28
CA PRO A 400 26.19 -1.69 -32.69
C PRO A 400 27.51 -1.67 -33.47
N GLY A 401 27.72 -2.69 -34.31
CA GLY A 401 28.96 -2.86 -35.06
C GLY A 401 29.38 -1.58 -35.77
N ASN A 402 30.67 -1.22 -35.63
CA ASN A 402 31.28 -0.12 -36.38
C ASN A 402 31.12 -0.30 -37.88
#